data_AF-A0A2N5ZDT5-F1
#
_entry.id   AF-A0A2N5ZDT5-F1
#
_cell.length_a   1.000
_cell.length_b   1.000
_cell.length_c   1.000
_cell.angle_alpha   90.00
_cell.angle_beta   90.00
_cell.angle_gamma   90.00
#
_symmetry.space_group_name_H-M   'P 1'
#
loop_
_entity.id
_entity.type
_entity.pdbx_description
1 polymer ?
#
loop_
_entity_poly.entity_id
_entity_poly.type
_entity_poly.pdbx_seq_one_letter_code
_entity_poly.pdbx_strand_id
1 'polypeptide(L)'
;MANNTIAVLPFVNMSSDADNEFFADGVAEEIINALAKISNLKVTSRTSSFFFKKKDLPILEIAQKLGVAIVLEGSVRVVGGKVRITAQLIQAVDDYHFWSETWDRKMENIFEIQDEISLLIADKLREHLGHFEFGDHLVNKQTDKIDAYTLSLKARFLFNKWNPTDVNKSIELYSIAIEIDPNHTESYLGLADAYSFLATTEFLPREEGWMKSTENLQKANALNPEHPCVHYQLANMAFFVNCDFTEAFMHGQKAIDLVPNYPEAQQYMAFLYMISDHMEEGLKHLQLALSIDPLNPETLFYKGYYFYRSGQYEEAQKVFVELLEQNPKNIPASIVLAYNRLMQHKPDEAIDQMHSTPEEIVIPDEQMGILLLAYIQKGDQARIDELLQKTKEAAKDSTAFQAHSYLFLAYANLNMYDEALEWLETAFNMKSSVLLLSFSDPLAGALKKDERYIKFHNGVYVFPNVETNIQKKSQLLDEKTASKYQKKLQNYFDQEEPYLNPKLTLRDLAQQVEIHPNQLSWLLNEKFGKKFNEFVNSYRLEHFKKLASEPSNDNISIIGLAYESGFNSKTVFNTFFKKEVGMTPNEYLKNYKKD
;
A
#
# COMPACT_ATOMS: atom_id res chain seq x y z
N MET A 1 -18.07 -1.63 -5.52
CA MET A 1 -16.65 -1.27 -5.62
C MET A 1 -16.53 0.22 -5.36
N ALA A 2 -15.48 0.67 -4.68
CA ALA A 2 -15.27 2.09 -4.45
C ALA A 2 -14.88 2.79 -5.76
N ASN A 3 -15.42 3.98 -6.02
CA ASN A 3 -15.01 4.81 -7.16
C ASN A 3 -13.53 5.24 -6.96
N ASN A 4 -12.80 5.45 -8.06
CA ASN A 4 -11.40 5.90 -8.08
C ASN A 4 -10.39 4.92 -7.44
N THR A 5 -10.55 3.63 -7.71
CA THR A 5 -9.64 2.57 -7.26
C THR A 5 -9.03 1.81 -8.44
N ILE A 6 -7.74 1.47 -8.34
CA ILE A 6 -7.01 0.71 -9.36
C ILE A 6 -6.10 -0.36 -8.74
N ALA A 7 -6.01 -1.53 -9.37
CA ALA A 7 -4.93 -2.49 -9.14
C ALA A 7 -4.06 -2.61 -10.39
N VAL A 8 -2.76 -2.81 -10.21
CA VAL A 8 -1.81 -3.09 -11.30
C VAL A 8 -1.32 -4.52 -11.14
N LEU A 9 -1.78 -5.41 -12.01
CA LEU A 9 -1.40 -6.82 -11.97
C LEU A 9 0.05 -7.02 -12.45
N PRO A 10 0.72 -8.12 -12.04
CA PRO A 10 2.03 -8.48 -12.54
C PRO A 10 2.03 -8.51 -14.07
N PHE A 11 2.97 -7.82 -14.70
CA PHE A 11 3.08 -7.86 -16.15
C PHE A 11 3.60 -9.24 -16.59
N VAL A 12 3.01 -9.76 -17.66
CA VAL A 12 3.40 -11.05 -18.22
C VAL A 12 4.77 -10.93 -18.91
N ASN A 13 5.74 -11.71 -18.48
CA ASN A 13 7.00 -11.86 -19.22
C ASN A 13 6.75 -12.67 -20.51
N MET A 14 6.84 -11.99 -21.66
CA MET A 14 6.73 -12.55 -23.01
C MET A 14 8.09 -12.70 -23.70
N SER A 15 9.20 -12.57 -22.96
CA SER A 15 10.54 -12.92 -23.42
C SER A 15 10.74 -14.44 -23.43
N SER A 16 11.73 -14.93 -24.18
CA SER A 16 12.16 -16.33 -24.13
C SER A 16 12.94 -16.67 -22.86
N ASP A 17 13.55 -15.66 -22.24
CA ASP A 17 14.38 -15.82 -21.06
C ASP A 17 13.56 -15.50 -19.79
N ALA A 18 13.41 -16.53 -18.96
CA ALA A 18 12.67 -16.50 -17.70
C ALA A 18 13.32 -15.55 -16.67
N ASP A 19 14.63 -15.29 -16.80
CA ASP A 19 15.32 -14.37 -15.91
C ASP A 19 14.78 -12.94 -16.07
N ASN A 20 14.10 -12.59 -17.16
CA ASN A 20 13.45 -11.27 -17.31
C ASN A 20 12.14 -11.11 -16.50
N GLU A 21 11.73 -12.10 -15.73
CA GLU A 21 10.51 -12.02 -14.91
C GLU A 21 10.61 -10.89 -13.87
N PHE A 22 11.78 -10.64 -13.27
CA PHE A 22 11.96 -9.52 -12.34
C PHE A 22 11.77 -8.15 -13.02
N PHE A 23 12.08 -8.04 -14.32
CA PHE A 23 11.96 -6.80 -15.05
C PHE A 23 10.49 -6.47 -15.37
N ALA A 24 9.71 -7.48 -15.79
CA ALA A 24 8.27 -7.32 -15.96
C ALA A 24 7.59 -6.92 -14.65
N ASP A 25 7.98 -7.56 -13.55
CA ASP A 25 7.54 -7.22 -12.20
C ASP A 25 7.93 -5.78 -11.80
N GLY A 26 9.17 -5.36 -12.11
CA GLY A 26 9.65 -4.02 -11.84
C GLY A 26 8.87 -2.93 -12.57
N VAL A 27 8.47 -3.15 -13.83
CA VAL A 27 7.62 -2.21 -14.59
C VAL A 27 6.26 -2.04 -13.90
N ALA A 28 5.62 -3.13 -13.48
CA ALA A 28 4.35 -3.06 -12.78
C ALA A 28 4.49 -2.34 -11.43
N GLU A 29 5.56 -2.61 -10.69
CA GLU A 29 5.86 -1.98 -9.40
C GLU A 29 6.11 -0.47 -9.51
N GLU A 30 6.87 -0.02 -10.52
CA GLU A 30 7.06 1.41 -10.77
C GLU A 30 5.75 2.13 -11.07
N ILE A 31 4.86 1.51 -11.85
CA ILE A 31 3.53 2.09 -12.13
C ILE A 31 2.71 2.18 -10.84
N ILE A 32 2.75 1.16 -9.97
CA ILE A 32 2.09 1.20 -8.65
C ILE A 32 2.61 2.39 -7.85
N ASN A 33 3.92 2.53 -7.73
CA ASN A 33 4.57 3.59 -6.96
C ASN A 33 4.28 4.98 -7.52
N ALA A 34 4.24 5.13 -8.84
CA ALA A 34 3.90 6.37 -9.52
C ALA A 34 2.44 6.79 -9.26
N LEU A 35 1.50 5.86 -9.43
CA LEU A 35 0.08 6.13 -9.24
C LEU A 35 -0.29 6.33 -7.77
N ALA A 36 0.41 5.68 -6.83
CA ALA A 36 0.15 5.80 -5.39
C ALA A 36 0.34 7.23 -4.85
N LYS A 37 1.14 8.05 -5.54
CA LYS A 37 1.36 9.48 -5.22
C LYS A 37 0.17 10.38 -5.58
N ILE A 38 -0.75 9.91 -6.42
CA ILE A 38 -1.88 10.71 -6.89
C ILE A 38 -2.94 10.78 -5.78
N SER A 39 -3.17 11.99 -5.26
CA SER A 39 -4.22 12.21 -4.26
C SER A 39 -5.60 11.84 -4.82
N ASN A 40 -6.43 11.22 -3.99
CA ASN A 40 -7.79 10.74 -4.34
C ASN A 40 -7.85 9.60 -5.37
N LEU A 41 -6.70 9.09 -5.84
CA LEU A 41 -6.61 7.79 -6.51
C LEU A 41 -6.11 6.77 -5.50
N LYS A 42 -6.86 5.69 -5.33
CA LYS A 42 -6.47 4.63 -4.43
C LYS A 42 -5.90 3.46 -5.23
N VAL A 43 -4.65 3.12 -4.97
CA VAL A 43 -3.89 2.11 -5.71
C VAL A 43 -3.65 0.91 -4.83
N THR A 44 -3.94 -0.29 -5.33
CA THR A 44 -3.61 -1.54 -4.63
C THR A 44 -2.09 -1.73 -4.60
N SER A 45 -1.54 -2.15 -3.47
CA SER A 45 -0.11 -2.39 -3.35
C SER A 45 0.37 -3.51 -4.29
N ARG A 46 1.70 -3.57 -4.44
CA ARG A 46 2.40 -4.66 -5.12
C ARG A 46 2.06 -6.02 -4.53
N THR A 47 2.14 -6.21 -3.21
CA THR A 47 1.97 -7.52 -2.56
C THR A 47 0.60 -8.11 -2.85
N SER A 48 -0.46 -7.33 -2.65
CA SER A 48 -1.83 -7.76 -2.98
C SER A 48 -2.05 -8.00 -4.46
N SER A 49 -1.53 -7.13 -5.32
CA SER A 49 -1.70 -7.32 -6.77
C SER A 49 -0.95 -8.58 -7.25
N PHE A 50 0.23 -8.85 -6.70
CA PHE A 50 1.09 -9.95 -7.09
C PHE A 50 0.67 -11.28 -6.46
N PHE A 51 -0.24 -11.26 -5.48
CA PHE A 51 -0.92 -12.46 -5.00
C PHE A 51 -1.59 -13.25 -6.15
N PHE A 52 -2.01 -12.57 -7.22
CA PHE A 52 -2.66 -13.18 -8.39
C PHE A 52 -1.69 -13.68 -9.45
N LYS A 53 -0.38 -13.53 -9.24
CA LYS A 53 0.63 -13.99 -10.19
C LYS A 53 0.48 -15.49 -10.43
N LYS A 54 0.44 -15.89 -11.72
CA LYS A 54 0.26 -17.28 -12.18
C LYS A 54 -1.05 -17.94 -11.69
N LYS A 55 -2.05 -17.15 -11.28
CA LYS A 55 -3.42 -17.63 -11.00
C LYS A 55 -4.32 -17.30 -12.19
N ASP A 56 -5.10 -18.29 -12.63
CA ASP A 56 -6.06 -18.14 -13.71
C ASP A 56 -7.44 -17.85 -13.10
N LEU A 57 -7.75 -16.57 -12.91
CA LEU A 57 -9.01 -16.09 -12.34
C LEU A 57 -9.61 -14.99 -13.22
N PRO A 58 -10.94 -14.90 -13.35
CA PRO A 58 -11.59 -13.79 -14.05
C PRO A 58 -11.26 -12.43 -13.42
N ILE A 59 -11.09 -11.38 -14.25
CA ILE A 59 -10.76 -10.02 -13.81
C ILE A 59 -11.76 -9.50 -12.76
N LEU A 60 -13.05 -9.80 -12.92
CA LEU A 60 -14.09 -9.41 -11.96
C LEU A 60 -13.83 -10.00 -10.56
N GLU A 61 -13.39 -11.26 -10.47
CA GLU A 61 -13.10 -11.91 -9.18
C GLU A 61 -11.84 -11.31 -8.53
N ILE A 62 -10.80 -11.06 -9.33
CA ILE A 62 -9.57 -10.39 -8.87
C ILE A 62 -9.94 -9.00 -8.33
N ALA A 63 -10.70 -8.22 -9.08
CA ALA A 63 -11.11 -6.88 -8.69
C ALA A 63 -11.99 -6.86 -7.42
N GLN A 64 -12.87 -7.86 -7.25
CA GLN A 64 -13.65 -8.00 -6.02
C GLN A 64 -12.78 -8.31 -4.80
N LYS A 65 -11.80 -9.21 -4.94
CA LYS A 65 -10.86 -9.55 -3.85
C LYS A 65 -9.94 -8.37 -3.49
N LEU A 66 -9.56 -7.56 -4.48
CA LEU A 66 -8.75 -6.35 -4.28
C LEU A 66 -9.58 -5.11 -3.90
N GLY A 67 -10.90 -5.16 -4.05
CA GLY A 67 -11.79 -4.04 -3.79
C GLY A 67 -11.64 -2.87 -4.77
N VAL A 68 -11.24 -3.14 -6.02
CA VAL A 68 -10.95 -2.11 -7.05
C VAL A 68 -11.98 -2.06 -8.17
N ALA A 69 -12.14 -0.89 -8.78
CA ALA A 69 -13.01 -0.66 -9.94
C ALA A 69 -12.28 -0.83 -11.28
N ILE A 70 -11.00 -0.48 -11.31
CA ILE A 70 -10.14 -0.55 -12.50
C ILE A 70 -9.01 -1.54 -12.26
N VAL A 71 -8.66 -2.30 -13.30
CA VAL A 71 -7.48 -3.18 -13.31
C VAL A 71 -6.58 -2.77 -14.47
N LEU A 72 -5.29 -2.62 -14.20
CA LEU A 72 -4.24 -2.50 -15.20
C LEU A 72 -3.57 -3.86 -15.34
N GLU A 73 -3.53 -4.39 -16.55
CA GLU A 73 -2.72 -5.55 -16.92
C GLU A 73 -1.74 -5.20 -18.04
N GLY A 74 -0.72 -6.01 -18.23
CA GLY A 74 0.28 -5.74 -19.24
C GLY A 74 1.22 -6.90 -19.53
N SER A 75 2.10 -6.68 -20.49
CA SER A 75 3.16 -7.61 -20.85
C SER A 75 4.45 -6.89 -21.21
N VAL A 76 5.56 -7.56 -20.95
CA VAL A 76 6.89 -7.07 -21.32
C VAL A 76 7.60 -8.14 -22.14
N ARG A 77 8.23 -7.71 -23.24
CA ARG A 77 9.09 -8.56 -24.06
C ARG A 77 10.42 -7.86 -24.30
N VAL A 78 11.51 -8.50 -23.86
CA VAL A 78 12.88 -8.06 -24.05
C VAL A 78 13.53 -8.94 -25.12
N VAL A 79 13.91 -8.34 -26.25
CA VAL A 79 14.58 -9.06 -27.36
C VAL A 79 15.62 -8.15 -28.00
N GLY A 80 16.88 -8.62 -28.06
CA GLY A 80 17.96 -7.94 -28.78
C GLY A 80 18.22 -6.50 -28.32
N GLY A 81 18.20 -6.24 -27.01
CA GLY A 81 18.40 -4.92 -26.42
C GLY A 81 17.22 -3.95 -26.58
N LYS A 82 16.08 -4.42 -27.10
CA LYS A 82 14.83 -3.67 -27.18
C LYS A 82 13.80 -4.22 -26.19
N VAL A 83 12.98 -3.33 -25.67
CA VAL A 83 11.87 -3.64 -24.78
C VAL A 83 10.58 -3.21 -25.44
N ARG A 84 9.64 -4.16 -25.53
CA ARG A 84 8.25 -3.90 -25.86
C ARG A 84 7.41 -4.01 -24.60
N ILE A 85 6.71 -2.94 -24.24
CA ILE A 85 5.77 -2.90 -23.11
C ILE A 85 4.37 -2.72 -23.69
N THR A 86 3.39 -3.49 -23.22
CA THR A 86 1.97 -3.28 -23.53
C THR A 86 1.22 -3.17 -22.21
N ALA A 87 0.33 -2.19 -22.10
CA ALA A 87 -0.51 -1.99 -20.93
C ALA A 87 -1.96 -1.79 -21.36
N GLN A 88 -2.91 -2.22 -20.52
CA GLN A 88 -4.35 -2.14 -20.77
C GLN A 88 -5.10 -1.78 -19.50
N LEU A 89 -6.04 -0.83 -19.59
CA LEU A 89 -6.93 -0.46 -18.50
C LEU A 89 -8.32 -1.07 -18.71
N ILE A 90 -8.79 -1.78 -17.69
CA ILE A 90 -10.01 -2.57 -17.71
C ILE A 90 -10.96 -2.06 -16.62
N GLN A 91 -12.21 -1.80 -17.00
CA GLN A 91 -13.30 -1.62 -16.05
C GLN A 91 -13.78 -3.01 -15.59
N ALA A 92 -13.62 -3.31 -14.30
CA ALA A 92 -13.78 -4.68 -13.81
C ALA A 92 -15.22 -5.21 -13.84
N VAL A 93 -16.22 -4.34 -13.68
CA VAL A 93 -17.64 -4.75 -13.52
C VAL A 93 -18.21 -5.42 -14.77
N ASP A 94 -17.73 -5.03 -15.94
CA ASP A 94 -18.19 -5.47 -17.26
C ASP A 94 -17.05 -5.99 -18.15
N ASP A 95 -15.86 -6.21 -17.57
CA ASP A 95 -14.65 -6.69 -18.24
C ASP A 95 -14.31 -5.86 -19.49
N TYR A 96 -14.48 -4.53 -19.36
CA TYR A 96 -14.41 -3.61 -20.49
C TYR A 96 -13.06 -2.91 -20.57
N HIS A 97 -12.28 -3.26 -21.60
CA HIS A 97 -11.01 -2.63 -21.94
C HIS A 97 -11.26 -1.26 -22.58
N PHE A 98 -11.04 -0.17 -21.84
CA PHE A 98 -11.30 1.19 -22.32
C PHE A 98 -10.06 1.89 -22.87
N TRP A 99 -8.87 1.36 -22.60
CA TRP A 99 -7.61 1.87 -23.13
C TRP A 99 -6.54 0.78 -23.22
N SER A 100 -5.70 0.87 -24.24
CA SER A 100 -4.51 0.04 -24.41
C SER A 100 -3.45 0.83 -25.18
N GLU A 101 -2.18 0.63 -24.83
CA GLU A 101 -1.04 1.24 -25.53
C GLU A 101 0.14 0.26 -25.57
N THR A 102 0.95 0.38 -26.62
CA THR A 102 2.18 -0.39 -26.79
C THR A 102 3.35 0.54 -27.07
N TRP A 103 4.43 0.34 -26.33
CA TRP A 103 5.67 1.07 -26.53
C TRP A 103 6.79 0.14 -26.96
N ASP A 104 7.56 0.58 -27.96
CA ASP A 104 8.80 -0.05 -28.40
C ASP A 104 9.96 0.90 -28.12
N ARG A 105 10.92 0.49 -27.29
CA ARG A 105 12.11 1.29 -26.92
C ARG A 105 13.38 0.45 -26.87
N LYS A 106 14.52 1.13 -26.84
CA LYS A 106 15.81 0.53 -26.45
C LYS A 106 15.86 0.41 -24.93
N MET A 107 16.50 -0.63 -24.40
CA MET A 107 16.69 -0.83 -22.96
C MET A 107 17.39 0.36 -22.30
N GLU A 108 18.34 1.00 -23.01
CA GLU A 108 19.06 2.20 -22.55
C GLU A 108 18.14 3.38 -22.20
N ASN A 109 16.95 3.45 -22.80
CA ASN A 109 16.00 4.53 -22.59
C ASN A 109 14.88 4.15 -21.60
N ILE A 110 15.07 3.08 -20.80
CA ILE A 110 13.99 2.54 -19.96
C ILE A 110 13.49 3.55 -18.92
N PHE A 111 14.35 4.40 -18.38
CA PHE A 111 13.94 5.41 -17.38
C PHE A 111 13.10 6.53 -18.00
N GLU A 112 13.37 6.92 -19.24
CA GLU A 112 12.58 7.96 -19.93
C GLU A 112 11.15 7.49 -20.18
N ILE A 113 10.97 6.19 -20.47
CA ILE A 113 9.66 5.63 -20.77
C ILE A 113 8.85 5.29 -19.51
N GLN A 114 9.47 5.03 -18.35
CA GLN A 114 8.72 4.71 -17.12
C GLN A 114 7.81 5.85 -16.67
N ASP A 115 8.33 7.08 -16.70
CA ASP A 115 7.53 8.27 -16.38
C ASP A 115 6.50 8.55 -17.48
N GLU A 116 6.87 8.39 -18.77
CA GLU A 116 5.95 8.49 -19.91
C GLU A 116 4.73 7.55 -19.76
N ILE A 117 4.99 6.26 -19.45
CA ILE A 117 3.96 5.24 -19.24
C ILE A 117 3.06 5.63 -18.08
N SER A 118 3.67 5.97 -16.93
CA SER A 118 2.92 6.25 -15.70
C SER A 118 2.04 7.49 -15.84
N LEU A 119 2.56 8.55 -16.46
CA LEU A 119 1.81 9.78 -16.77
C LEU A 119 0.66 9.51 -17.73
N LEU A 120 0.90 8.75 -18.79
CA LEU A 120 -0.15 8.43 -19.75
C LEU A 120 -1.26 7.61 -19.10
N ILE A 121 -0.92 6.63 -18.26
CA ILE A 121 -1.91 5.86 -17.49
C ILE A 121 -2.69 6.79 -16.56
N ALA A 122 -2.02 7.66 -15.80
CA ALA A 122 -2.66 8.63 -14.92
C ALA A 122 -3.62 9.56 -15.67
N ASP A 123 -3.23 10.02 -16.86
CA ASP A 123 -4.08 10.82 -17.74
C ASP A 123 -5.32 10.05 -18.19
N LYS A 124 -5.16 8.79 -18.60
CA LYS A 124 -6.29 7.94 -19.02
C LYS A 124 -7.24 7.63 -17.87
N LEU A 125 -6.71 7.44 -16.66
CA LEU A 125 -7.51 7.34 -15.45
C LEU A 125 -8.26 8.64 -15.17
N ARG A 126 -7.62 9.79 -15.29
CA ARG A 126 -8.28 11.10 -15.12
C ARG A 126 -9.38 11.35 -16.15
N GLU A 127 -9.15 10.93 -17.39
CA GLU A 127 -10.14 11.02 -18.46
C GLU A 127 -11.38 10.15 -18.20
N HIS A 128 -11.18 8.98 -17.58
CA HIS A 128 -12.21 7.97 -17.35
C HIS A 128 -12.87 8.00 -15.97
N LEU A 129 -12.20 8.46 -14.93
CA LEU A 129 -12.71 8.47 -13.55
C LEU A 129 -13.12 9.87 -13.08
N GLY A 130 -12.51 10.91 -13.65
CA GLY A 130 -12.72 12.30 -13.26
C GLY A 130 -11.44 12.95 -12.75
N HIS A 131 -11.58 14.12 -12.17
CA HIS A 131 -10.45 14.98 -11.84
C HIS A 131 -9.52 14.37 -10.77
N PHE A 132 -8.23 14.34 -11.12
CA PHE A 132 -7.10 14.13 -10.21
C PHE A 132 -6.05 15.19 -10.47
N GLU A 133 -5.29 15.54 -9.43
CA GLU A 133 -4.16 16.47 -9.53
C GLU A 133 -2.85 15.69 -9.40
N PHE A 134 -1.97 15.88 -10.39
CA PHE A 134 -0.60 15.40 -10.36
C PHE A 134 0.29 16.34 -11.19
N GLY A 135 1.60 16.28 -10.94
CA GLY A 135 2.59 17.08 -11.67
C GLY A 135 2.83 16.56 -13.10
N ASP A 136 3.74 17.22 -13.81
CA ASP A 136 4.18 16.76 -15.13
C ASP A 136 5.13 15.56 -15.08
N HIS A 137 5.50 15.11 -13.88
CA HIS A 137 6.26 13.91 -13.59
C HIS A 137 5.63 13.17 -12.40
N LEU A 138 5.60 11.84 -12.47
CA LEU A 138 5.16 10.96 -11.37
C LEU A 138 6.31 10.11 -10.83
N VAL A 139 7.30 9.83 -11.68
CA VAL A 139 8.49 9.07 -11.34
C VAL A 139 9.67 10.05 -11.29
N ASN A 140 10.36 10.07 -10.14
CA ASN A 140 11.66 10.74 -10.07
C ASN A 140 12.71 9.75 -10.55
N LYS A 141 13.66 10.23 -11.35
CA LYS A 141 14.76 9.41 -11.83
C LYS A 141 15.59 8.90 -10.63
N GLN A 142 15.56 7.59 -10.39
CA GLN A 142 16.28 6.97 -9.27
C GLN A 142 17.79 6.84 -9.56
N THR A 143 18.16 6.55 -10.80
CA THR A 143 19.56 6.39 -11.23
C THR A 143 19.70 6.55 -12.75
N ASP A 144 20.93 6.82 -13.21
CA ASP A 144 21.37 6.72 -14.61
C ASP A 144 22.01 5.36 -14.93
N LYS A 145 22.23 4.52 -13.91
CA LYS A 145 22.96 3.26 -14.01
C LYS A 145 21.99 2.09 -14.06
N ILE A 146 21.69 1.62 -15.26
CA ILE A 146 20.76 0.49 -15.50
C ILE A 146 21.16 -0.74 -14.69
N ASP A 147 22.46 -1.02 -14.54
CA ASP A 147 22.93 -2.19 -13.79
C ASP A 147 22.61 -2.08 -12.30
N ALA A 148 22.79 -0.90 -11.69
CA ALA A 148 22.43 -0.67 -10.27
C ALA A 148 20.93 -0.84 -10.05
N TYR A 149 20.11 -0.30 -10.97
CA TYR A 149 18.66 -0.45 -10.96
C TYR A 149 18.21 -1.91 -11.14
N THR A 150 18.81 -2.62 -12.08
CA THR A 150 18.47 -4.03 -12.35
C THR A 150 18.79 -4.90 -11.13
N LEU A 151 19.94 -4.65 -10.49
CA LEU A 151 20.34 -5.33 -9.26
C LEU A 151 19.41 -4.99 -8.10
N SER A 152 19.00 -3.73 -7.93
CA SER A 152 18.07 -3.35 -6.85
C SER A 152 16.69 -3.96 -7.01
N LEU A 153 16.16 -4.06 -8.24
CA LEU A 153 14.90 -4.75 -8.52
C LEU A 153 15.00 -6.24 -8.17
N LYS A 154 16.11 -6.89 -8.56
CA LYS A 154 16.36 -8.29 -8.23
C LYS A 154 16.53 -8.49 -6.71
N ALA A 155 17.22 -7.57 -6.04
CA ALA A 155 17.38 -7.58 -4.59
C ALA A 155 16.02 -7.45 -3.89
N ARG A 156 15.19 -6.49 -4.30
CA ARG A 156 13.83 -6.29 -3.77
C ARG A 156 12.95 -7.52 -3.97
N PHE A 157 13.03 -8.13 -5.15
CA PHE A 157 12.34 -9.39 -5.43
C PHE A 157 12.72 -10.51 -4.44
N LEU A 158 14.00 -10.62 -4.07
CA LEU A 158 14.46 -11.59 -3.07
C LEU A 158 14.06 -11.22 -1.65
N PHE A 159 14.20 -9.94 -1.27
CA PHE A 159 13.80 -9.43 0.05
C PHE A 159 12.31 -9.74 0.32
N ASN A 160 11.45 -9.54 -0.68
CA ASN A 160 10.01 -9.79 -0.59
C ASN A 160 9.63 -11.27 -0.38
N LYS A 161 10.59 -12.21 -0.32
CA LYS A 161 10.37 -13.60 0.08
C LYS A 161 10.44 -13.84 1.59
N TRP A 162 10.82 -12.83 2.38
CA TRP A 162 10.71 -12.81 3.84
C TRP A 162 11.32 -14.03 4.53
N ASN A 163 12.52 -14.43 4.10
CA ASN A 163 13.29 -15.47 4.76
C ASN A 163 14.77 -15.10 4.81
N PRO A 164 15.53 -15.55 5.84
CA PRO A 164 16.91 -15.13 6.03
C PRO A 164 17.81 -15.44 4.83
N THR A 165 17.61 -16.58 4.15
CA THR A 165 18.45 -16.99 3.02
C THR A 165 18.32 -16.03 1.83
N ASP A 166 17.10 -15.68 1.44
CA ASP A 166 16.87 -14.76 0.32
C ASP A 166 17.16 -13.31 0.71
N VAL A 167 16.91 -12.91 1.97
CA VAL A 167 17.29 -11.58 2.48
C VAL A 167 18.80 -11.37 2.44
N ASN A 168 19.62 -12.36 2.81
CA ASN A 168 21.08 -12.24 2.69
C ASN A 168 21.53 -12.06 1.23
N LYS A 169 20.91 -12.77 0.28
CA LYS A 169 21.17 -12.54 -1.15
C LYS A 169 20.71 -11.15 -1.63
N SER A 170 19.62 -10.63 -1.06
CA SER A 170 19.18 -9.26 -1.36
C SER A 170 20.21 -8.23 -0.90
N ILE A 171 20.84 -8.46 0.27
CA ILE A 171 21.91 -7.61 0.80
C ILE A 171 23.08 -7.59 -0.17
N GLU A 172 23.54 -8.77 -0.64
CA GLU A 172 24.64 -8.86 -1.62
C GLU A 172 24.34 -8.04 -2.89
N LEU A 173 23.13 -8.19 -3.45
CA LEU A 173 22.74 -7.48 -4.67
C LEU A 173 22.60 -5.96 -4.46
N TYR A 174 22.03 -5.52 -3.33
CA TYR A 174 21.97 -4.10 -3.01
C TYR A 174 23.35 -3.50 -2.79
N SER A 175 24.27 -4.22 -2.14
CA SER A 175 25.65 -3.77 -1.97
C SER A 175 26.35 -3.58 -3.31
N ILE A 176 26.22 -4.53 -4.25
CA ILE A 176 26.79 -4.39 -5.61
C ILE A 176 26.13 -3.20 -6.33
N ALA A 177 24.82 -3.01 -6.19
CA ALA A 177 24.13 -1.86 -6.78
C ALA A 177 24.69 -0.51 -6.28
N ILE A 178 25.03 -0.42 -4.99
CA ILE A 178 25.65 0.78 -4.39
C ILE A 178 27.10 0.97 -4.87
N GLU A 179 27.84 -0.10 -5.11
CA GLU A 179 29.19 0.01 -5.71
C GLU A 179 29.13 0.60 -7.13
N ILE A 180 28.08 0.29 -7.89
CA ILE A 180 27.85 0.82 -9.25
C ILE A 180 27.32 2.26 -9.21
N ASP A 181 26.39 2.54 -8.31
CA ASP A 181 25.84 3.88 -8.09
C ASP A 181 25.76 4.23 -6.59
N PRO A 182 26.79 4.93 -6.07
CA PRO A 182 26.85 5.33 -4.67
C PRO A 182 25.75 6.30 -4.22
N ASN A 183 24.98 6.88 -5.15
CA ASN A 183 23.88 7.80 -4.88
C ASN A 183 22.49 7.14 -5.01
N HIS A 184 22.43 5.81 -5.16
CA HIS A 184 21.18 5.10 -5.37
C HIS A 184 20.40 4.89 -4.05
N THR A 185 19.50 5.83 -3.75
CA THR A 185 18.69 5.85 -2.51
C THR A 185 17.95 4.54 -2.24
N GLU A 186 17.32 3.94 -3.25
CA GLU A 186 16.53 2.70 -3.08
C GLU A 186 17.37 1.51 -2.60
N SER A 187 18.63 1.41 -3.02
CA SER A 187 19.50 0.34 -2.55
C SER A 187 19.89 0.52 -1.09
N TYR A 188 20.13 1.75 -0.63
CA TYR A 188 20.39 2.02 0.78
C TYR A 188 19.16 1.72 1.64
N LEU A 189 17.96 2.10 1.19
CA LEU A 189 16.71 1.76 1.87
C LEU A 189 16.48 0.25 1.93
N GLY A 190 16.71 -0.45 0.82
CA GLY A 190 16.63 -1.92 0.76
C GLY A 190 17.60 -2.60 1.73
N LEU A 191 18.81 -2.07 1.92
CA LEU A 191 19.74 -2.56 2.95
C LEU A 191 19.23 -2.27 4.37
N ALA A 192 18.68 -1.07 4.62
CA ALA A 192 18.12 -0.73 5.93
C ALA A 192 16.94 -1.67 6.29
N ASP A 193 16.05 -1.95 5.34
CA ASP A 193 14.97 -2.92 5.49
C ASP A 193 15.51 -4.33 5.79
N ALA A 194 16.48 -4.80 5.01
CA ALA A 194 17.05 -6.13 5.16
C ALA A 194 17.74 -6.32 6.52
N TYR A 195 18.53 -5.36 6.97
CA TYR A 195 19.22 -5.44 8.25
C TYR A 195 18.28 -5.29 9.45
N SER A 196 17.29 -4.39 9.38
CA SER A 196 16.29 -4.25 10.45
C SER A 196 15.42 -5.50 10.58
N PHE A 197 15.05 -6.14 9.46
CA PHE A 197 14.37 -7.43 9.46
C PHE A 197 15.21 -8.49 10.18
N LEU A 198 16.48 -8.67 9.82
CA LEU A 198 17.35 -9.67 10.44
C LEU A 198 17.61 -9.41 11.93
N ALA A 199 17.73 -8.15 12.35
CA ALA A 199 17.86 -7.79 13.77
C ALA A 199 16.60 -8.07 14.58
N THR A 200 15.43 -7.74 14.02
CA THR A 200 14.14 -7.93 14.70
C THR A 200 13.78 -9.42 14.82
N THR A 201 14.26 -10.23 13.87
CA THR A 201 14.05 -11.68 13.84
C THR A 201 15.20 -12.49 14.44
N GLU A 202 16.20 -11.82 15.04
CA GLU A 202 17.37 -12.42 15.72
C GLU A 202 18.27 -13.31 14.85
N PHE A 203 18.11 -13.28 13.53
CA PHE A 203 19.05 -13.91 12.58
C PHE A 203 20.34 -13.11 12.39
N LEU A 204 20.41 -11.91 12.97
CA LEU A 204 21.60 -11.10 13.15
C LEU A 204 21.58 -10.51 14.57
N PRO A 205 22.73 -10.37 15.25
CA PRO A 205 22.77 -9.71 16.56
C PRO A 205 22.09 -8.34 16.48
N ARG A 206 21.19 -8.08 17.43
CA ARG A 206 20.31 -6.90 17.42
C ARG A 206 21.10 -5.60 17.23
N GLU A 207 22.15 -5.41 18.02
CA GLU A 207 23.01 -4.22 17.94
C GLU A 207 23.65 -4.08 16.55
N GLU A 208 24.17 -5.18 16.00
CA GLU A 208 24.82 -5.17 14.68
C GLU A 208 23.82 -4.82 13.57
N GLY A 209 22.65 -5.47 13.56
CA GLY A 209 21.68 -5.24 12.49
C GLY A 209 21.02 -3.85 12.57
N TRP A 210 20.70 -3.34 13.76
CA TRP A 210 20.20 -1.97 13.89
C TRP A 210 21.27 -0.91 13.61
N MET A 211 22.54 -1.17 13.94
CA MET A 211 23.65 -0.29 13.54
C MET A 211 23.77 -0.21 12.02
N LYS A 212 23.83 -1.35 11.33
CA LYS A 212 23.90 -1.40 9.86
C LYS A 212 22.66 -0.80 9.19
N SER A 213 21.48 -1.03 9.77
CA SER A 213 20.24 -0.40 9.29
C SER A 213 20.32 1.12 9.40
N THR A 214 20.76 1.64 10.55
CA THR A 214 20.91 3.08 10.82
C THR A 214 21.91 3.73 9.88
N GLU A 215 23.07 3.12 9.64
CA GLU A 215 24.09 3.66 8.72
C GLU A 215 23.54 3.82 7.30
N ASN A 216 22.82 2.82 6.80
CA ASN A 216 22.22 2.86 5.47
C ASN A 216 21.05 3.86 5.40
N LEU A 217 20.22 3.92 6.44
CA LEU A 217 19.14 4.90 6.55
C LEU A 217 19.66 6.34 6.54
N GLN A 218 20.76 6.62 7.25
CA GLN A 218 21.40 7.94 7.25
C GLN A 218 21.89 8.34 5.86
N LYS A 219 22.45 7.39 5.09
CA LYS A 219 22.84 7.62 3.69
C LYS A 219 21.63 7.91 2.81
N ALA A 220 20.57 7.10 2.90
CA ALA A 220 19.34 7.32 2.15
C ALA A 220 18.70 8.69 2.47
N ASN A 221 18.64 9.06 3.75
CA ASN A 221 18.11 10.35 4.20
C ASN A 221 18.94 11.54 3.68
N ALA A 222 20.27 11.40 3.63
CA ALA A 222 21.15 12.44 3.08
C ALA A 222 20.96 12.62 1.56
N LEU A 223 20.59 11.55 0.84
CA LEU A 223 20.36 11.57 -0.60
C LEU A 223 18.96 12.08 -0.97
N ASN A 224 17.93 11.63 -0.25
CA ASN A 224 16.53 12.02 -0.50
C ASN A 224 15.72 12.05 0.81
N PRO A 225 15.75 13.17 1.55
CA PRO A 225 15.08 13.26 2.85
C PRO A 225 13.55 13.22 2.77
N GLU A 226 12.96 13.60 1.62
CA GLU A 226 11.51 13.58 1.42
C GLU A 226 11.01 12.22 0.89
N HIS A 227 11.82 11.16 0.97
CA HIS A 227 11.38 9.82 0.61
C HIS A 227 10.50 9.22 1.72
N PRO A 228 9.27 8.72 1.43
CA PRO A 228 8.36 8.22 2.46
C PRO A 228 8.95 7.05 3.27
N CYS A 229 9.70 6.15 2.63
CA CYS A 229 10.35 5.03 3.32
C CYS A 229 11.45 5.51 4.30
N VAL A 230 12.13 6.65 4.04
CA VAL A 230 13.08 7.22 5.01
C VAL A 230 12.36 7.57 6.30
N HIS A 231 11.21 8.26 6.21
CA HIS A 231 10.44 8.61 7.40
C HIS A 231 9.81 7.41 8.10
N TYR A 232 9.35 6.40 7.36
CA TYR A 232 8.90 5.14 7.96
C TYR A 232 10.02 4.41 8.71
N GLN A 233 11.23 4.36 8.16
CA GLN A 233 12.38 3.74 8.82
C GLN A 233 12.87 4.55 10.03
N LEU A 234 12.85 5.89 9.95
CA LEU A 234 13.12 6.76 11.10
C LEU A 234 12.08 6.54 12.22
N ALA A 235 10.81 6.33 11.87
CA ALA A 235 9.77 6.02 12.83
C ALA A 235 10.04 4.69 13.57
N ASN A 236 10.42 3.65 12.83
CA ASN A 236 10.82 2.36 13.40
C ASN A 236 12.04 2.50 14.31
N MET A 237 13.07 3.25 13.90
CA MET A 237 14.25 3.49 14.72
C MET A 237 13.90 4.24 16.01
N ALA A 238 13.08 5.29 15.92
CA ALA A 238 12.62 6.05 17.08
C ALA A 238 11.90 5.13 18.09
N PHE A 239 11.06 4.22 17.61
CA PHE A 239 10.32 3.30 18.48
C PHE A 239 11.21 2.17 19.03
N PHE A 240 11.89 1.40 18.17
CA PHE A 240 12.59 0.18 18.57
C PHE A 240 13.99 0.40 19.16
N VAL A 241 14.61 1.54 18.88
CA VAL A 241 15.97 1.88 19.35
C VAL A 241 15.92 3.02 20.36
N ASN A 242 15.25 4.13 20.05
CA ASN A 242 15.24 5.28 20.95
C ASN A 242 14.23 5.15 22.09
N CYS A 243 13.23 4.27 21.95
CA CYS A 243 12.06 4.19 22.82
C CYS A 243 11.29 5.51 22.90
N ASP A 244 11.26 6.25 21.79
CA ASP A 244 10.58 7.55 21.68
C ASP A 244 9.32 7.40 20.83
N PHE A 245 8.17 7.25 21.51
CA PHE A 245 6.87 7.16 20.85
C PHE A 245 6.50 8.46 20.13
N THR A 246 6.88 9.62 20.67
CA THR A 246 6.48 10.92 20.10
C THR A 246 7.19 11.12 18.77
N GLU A 247 8.51 10.88 18.73
CA GLU A 247 9.31 10.96 17.51
C GLU A 247 8.86 9.90 16.48
N ALA A 248 8.57 8.68 16.93
CA ALA A 248 8.03 7.62 16.08
C ALA A 248 6.70 8.04 15.41
N PHE A 249 5.79 8.63 16.18
CA PHE A 249 4.52 9.11 15.67
C PHE A 249 4.70 10.25 14.66
N MET A 250 5.59 11.22 14.95
CA MET A 250 5.87 12.34 14.03
C MET A 250 6.42 11.85 12.68
N HIS A 251 7.36 10.91 12.69
CA HIS A 251 7.93 10.35 11.47
C HIS A 251 6.94 9.47 10.71
N GLY A 252 6.12 8.67 11.40
CA GLY A 252 5.01 7.92 10.78
C GLY A 252 4.01 8.84 10.08
N GLN A 253 3.63 9.95 10.73
CA GLN A 253 2.75 10.95 10.13
C GLN A 253 3.39 11.63 8.92
N LYS A 254 4.66 12.02 9.00
CA LYS A 254 5.38 12.64 7.87
C LYS A 254 5.47 11.71 6.65
N ALA A 255 5.61 10.39 6.85
CA ALA A 255 5.57 9.42 5.75
C ALA A 255 4.19 9.40 5.06
N ILE A 256 3.10 9.47 5.82
CA ILE A 256 1.73 9.57 5.29
C ILE A 256 1.49 10.91 4.59
N ASP A 257 2.00 12.01 5.14
CA ASP A 257 1.86 13.34 4.53
C ASP A 257 2.57 13.40 3.15
N LEU A 258 3.68 12.67 3.00
CA LEU A 258 4.40 12.54 1.73
C LEU A 258 3.67 11.63 0.74
N VAL A 259 3.24 10.45 1.19
CA VAL A 259 2.50 9.48 0.37
C VAL A 259 1.36 8.87 1.19
N PRO A 260 0.13 9.38 1.05
CA PRO A 260 -1.03 8.89 1.82
C PRO A 260 -1.34 7.40 1.59
N ASN A 261 -1.01 6.87 0.41
CA ASN A 261 -1.22 5.48 0.05
C ASN A 261 -0.03 4.56 0.37
N TYR A 262 0.90 4.95 1.26
CA TYR A 262 2.03 4.12 1.65
C TYR A 262 1.59 3.10 2.73
N PRO A 263 1.42 1.81 2.39
CA PRO A 263 0.74 0.85 3.27
C PRO A 263 1.50 0.63 4.59
N GLU A 264 2.84 0.58 4.54
CA GLU A 264 3.69 0.35 5.71
C GLU A 264 3.52 1.47 6.75
N ALA A 265 3.46 2.73 6.32
CA ALA A 265 3.20 3.84 7.26
C ALA A 265 1.75 3.84 7.79
N GLN A 266 0.76 3.47 6.97
CA GLN A 266 -0.63 3.35 7.44
C GLN A 266 -0.78 2.24 8.49
N GLN A 267 -0.16 1.07 8.25
CA GLN A 267 -0.10 -0.03 9.21
C GLN A 267 0.60 0.41 10.51
N TYR A 268 1.75 1.10 10.38
CA TYR A 268 2.51 1.58 11.52
C TYR A 268 1.72 2.57 12.38
N MET A 269 1.01 3.52 11.76
CA MET A 269 0.16 4.44 12.50
C MET A 269 -1.02 3.73 13.17
N ALA A 270 -1.63 2.76 12.49
CA ALA A 270 -2.65 1.92 13.11
C ALA A 270 -2.10 1.21 14.36
N PHE A 271 -0.90 0.66 14.26
CA PHE A 271 -0.19 0.03 15.36
C PHE A 271 0.07 0.98 16.53
N LEU A 272 0.64 2.17 16.29
CA LEU A 272 0.89 3.15 17.35
C LEU A 272 -0.40 3.57 18.07
N TYR A 273 -1.49 3.77 17.34
CA TYR A 273 -2.79 4.07 17.92
C TYR A 273 -3.37 2.89 18.73
N MET A 274 -3.23 1.66 18.23
CA MET A 274 -3.68 0.47 18.97
C MET A 274 -2.91 0.28 20.28
N ILE A 275 -1.58 0.42 20.28
CA ILE A 275 -0.78 0.23 21.50
C ILE A 275 -1.01 1.32 22.54
N SER A 276 -1.41 2.52 22.12
CA SER A 276 -1.73 3.65 23.00
C SER A 276 -3.21 3.71 23.40
N ASP A 277 -3.97 2.62 23.16
CA ASP A 277 -5.39 2.47 23.48
C ASP A 277 -6.34 3.44 22.73
N HIS A 278 -5.91 4.03 21.61
CA HIS A 278 -6.70 4.89 20.71
C HIS A 278 -7.29 4.08 19.54
N MET A 279 -8.20 3.17 19.86
CA MET A 279 -8.67 2.15 18.91
C MET A 279 -9.46 2.70 17.72
N GLU A 280 -10.16 3.83 17.86
CA GLU A 280 -10.95 4.42 16.76
C GLU A 280 -10.05 5.00 15.67
N GLU A 281 -9.01 5.75 16.06
CA GLU A 281 -7.98 6.27 15.17
C GLU A 281 -7.20 5.12 14.53
N GLY A 282 -6.81 4.12 15.32
CA GLY A 282 -6.14 2.92 14.81
C GLY A 282 -6.94 2.19 13.74
N LEU A 283 -8.27 2.06 13.94
CA LEU A 283 -9.15 1.45 12.96
C LEU A 283 -9.20 2.23 11.64
N LYS A 284 -9.19 3.58 11.68
CA LYS A 284 -9.21 4.40 10.45
C LYS A 284 -7.97 4.14 9.60
N HIS A 285 -6.79 4.12 10.22
CA HIS A 285 -5.54 3.81 9.53
C HIS A 285 -5.48 2.37 9.03
N LEU A 286 -5.92 1.40 9.85
CA LEU A 286 -5.98 -0.01 9.47
C LEU A 286 -6.94 -0.23 8.30
N GLN A 287 -8.11 0.43 8.30
CA GLN A 287 -9.05 0.36 7.19
C GLN A 287 -8.40 0.88 5.91
N LEU A 288 -7.69 2.00 5.98
CA LEU A 288 -6.97 2.53 4.82
C LEU A 288 -5.90 1.54 4.34
N ALA A 289 -5.08 0.98 5.24
CA ALA A 289 -4.09 -0.05 4.93
C ALA A 289 -4.71 -1.31 4.29
N LEU A 290 -5.78 -1.88 4.86
CA LEU A 290 -6.53 -3.01 4.29
C LEU A 290 -7.13 -2.67 2.93
N SER A 291 -7.45 -1.41 2.73
CA SER A 291 -8.01 -0.97 1.48
C SER A 291 -6.93 -0.88 0.39
N ILE A 292 -5.68 -0.56 0.74
CA ILE A 292 -4.51 -0.46 -0.14
C ILE A 292 -3.89 -1.84 -0.38
N ASP A 293 -3.70 -2.63 0.67
CA ASP A 293 -2.99 -3.90 0.64
C ASP A 293 -3.76 -5.04 1.34
N PRO A 294 -4.95 -5.43 0.81
CA PRO A 294 -5.90 -6.33 1.48
C PRO A 294 -5.42 -7.77 1.68
N LEU A 295 -4.45 -8.24 0.88
CA LEU A 295 -3.96 -9.62 0.87
C LEU A 295 -2.53 -9.75 1.39
N ASN A 296 -1.92 -8.65 1.83
CA ASN A 296 -0.59 -8.69 2.43
C ASN A 296 -0.66 -9.31 3.84
N PRO A 297 0.19 -10.32 4.13
CA PRO A 297 0.21 -10.98 5.44
C PRO A 297 0.41 -10.04 6.63
N GLU A 298 1.21 -8.98 6.48
CA GLU A 298 1.42 -7.97 7.52
C GLU A 298 0.18 -7.12 7.75
N THR A 299 -0.51 -6.67 6.69
CA THR A 299 -1.80 -5.96 6.83
C THR A 299 -2.83 -6.83 7.53
N LEU A 300 -2.90 -8.12 7.15
CA LEU A 300 -3.80 -9.08 7.77
C LEU A 300 -3.41 -9.38 9.22
N PHE A 301 -2.11 -9.40 9.53
CA PHE A 301 -1.64 -9.49 10.91
C PHE A 301 -2.16 -8.32 11.75
N TYR A 302 -2.04 -7.08 11.28
CA TYR A 302 -2.57 -5.92 12.01
C TYR A 302 -4.10 -5.93 12.14
N LYS A 303 -4.82 -6.54 11.19
CA LYS A 303 -6.26 -6.81 11.32
C LYS A 303 -6.56 -7.78 12.47
N GLY A 304 -5.82 -8.89 12.55
CA GLY A 304 -5.92 -9.83 13.66
C GLY A 304 -5.53 -9.17 14.99
N TYR A 305 -4.49 -8.36 14.97
CA TYR A 305 -3.99 -7.63 16.14
C TYR A 305 -5.03 -6.61 16.64
N TYR A 306 -5.71 -5.90 15.74
CA TYR A 306 -6.83 -5.03 16.11
C TYR A 306 -7.95 -5.81 16.81
N PHE A 307 -8.37 -6.94 16.24
CA PHE A 307 -9.39 -7.78 16.89
C PHE A 307 -8.95 -8.25 18.27
N TYR A 308 -7.69 -8.68 18.41
CA TYR A 308 -7.12 -9.08 19.70
C TYR A 308 -7.16 -7.93 20.71
N ARG A 309 -6.67 -6.75 20.33
CA ARG A 309 -6.61 -5.55 21.17
C ARG A 309 -8.00 -5.01 21.53
N SER A 310 -8.99 -5.19 20.67
CA SER A 310 -10.39 -4.83 20.92
C SER A 310 -11.19 -5.89 21.67
N GLY A 311 -10.58 -7.01 22.07
CA GLY A 311 -11.26 -8.10 22.78
C GLY A 311 -12.15 -8.99 21.92
N GLN A 312 -12.05 -8.89 20.59
CA GLN A 312 -12.76 -9.73 19.62
C GLN A 312 -11.95 -11.00 19.32
N TYR A 313 -11.71 -11.81 20.37
CA TYR A 313 -10.73 -12.89 20.33
C TYR A 313 -11.07 -14.03 19.34
N GLU A 314 -12.34 -14.29 19.08
CA GLU A 314 -12.78 -15.27 18.09
C GLU A 314 -12.44 -14.84 16.65
N GLU A 315 -12.60 -13.55 16.34
CA GLU A 315 -12.25 -13.02 15.02
C GLU A 315 -10.73 -12.92 14.85
N ALA A 316 -10.01 -12.54 15.92
CA ALA A 316 -8.54 -12.56 15.94
C ALA A 316 -8.00 -13.98 15.67
N GLN A 317 -8.56 -14.99 16.36
CA GLN A 317 -8.15 -16.39 16.17
C GLN A 317 -8.29 -16.84 14.72
N LYS A 318 -9.42 -16.53 14.05
CA LYS A 318 -9.64 -16.90 12.64
C LYS A 318 -8.54 -16.33 11.74
N VAL A 319 -8.22 -15.04 11.93
CA VAL A 319 -7.20 -14.35 11.12
C VAL A 319 -5.82 -14.96 11.33
N PHE A 320 -5.41 -15.17 12.59
CA PHE A 320 -4.07 -15.72 12.86
C PHE A 320 -3.92 -17.18 12.45
N VAL A 321 -4.97 -17.99 12.58
CA VAL A 321 -4.96 -19.37 12.07
C VAL A 321 -4.80 -19.38 10.55
N GLU A 322 -5.56 -18.55 9.82
CA GLU A 322 -5.42 -18.45 8.36
C GLU A 322 -4.00 -18.00 7.94
N LEU A 323 -3.40 -17.04 8.66
CA LEU A 323 -2.03 -16.61 8.41
C LEU A 323 -1.01 -17.73 8.64
N LEU A 324 -1.21 -18.56 9.66
CA LEU A 324 -0.32 -19.68 9.99
C LEU A 324 -0.56 -20.90 9.09
N GLU A 325 -1.76 -21.10 8.55
CA GLU A 325 -2.02 -22.09 7.50
C GLU A 325 -1.27 -21.76 6.21
N GLN A 326 -1.19 -20.47 5.86
CA GLN A 326 -0.44 -19.99 4.68
C GLN A 326 1.08 -19.96 4.93
N ASN A 327 1.49 -19.51 6.11
CA ASN A 327 2.89 -19.45 6.53
C ASN A 327 3.03 -19.89 8.00
N PRO A 328 3.31 -21.19 8.25
CA PRO A 328 3.53 -21.70 9.60
C PRO A 328 4.73 -21.06 10.32
N LYS A 329 5.59 -20.34 9.59
CA LYS A 329 6.77 -19.64 10.08
C LYS A 329 6.53 -18.16 10.37
N ASN A 330 5.28 -17.69 10.34
CA ASN A 330 4.93 -16.33 10.70
C ASN A 330 5.00 -16.14 12.24
N ILE A 331 6.17 -15.70 12.72
CA ILE A 331 6.48 -15.53 14.15
C ILE A 331 5.48 -14.59 14.86
N PRO A 332 5.23 -13.34 14.38
CA PRO A 332 4.26 -12.46 15.04
C PRO A 332 2.87 -13.07 15.17
N ALA A 333 2.35 -13.69 14.10
CA ALA A 333 1.03 -14.33 14.14
C ALA A 333 0.96 -15.48 15.14
N SER A 334 2.02 -16.29 15.26
CA SER A 334 2.11 -17.36 16.25
C SER A 334 2.08 -16.81 17.69
N ILE A 335 2.91 -15.82 17.99
CA ILE A 335 2.99 -15.21 19.33
C ILE A 335 1.64 -14.61 19.74
N VAL A 336 1.04 -13.77 18.88
CA VAL A 336 -0.24 -13.13 19.21
C VAL A 336 -1.39 -14.14 19.27
N LEU A 337 -1.36 -15.23 18.49
CA LEU A 337 -2.33 -16.32 18.65
C LEU A 337 -2.21 -17.00 20.03
N ALA A 338 -1.00 -17.18 20.55
CA ALA A 338 -0.80 -17.71 21.88
C ALA A 338 -1.34 -16.75 22.96
N TYR A 339 -1.09 -15.44 22.83
CA TYR A 339 -1.70 -14.43 23.70
C TYR A 339 -3.22 -14.43 23.61
N ASN A 340 -3.79 -14.56 22.40
CA ASN A 340 -5.21 -14.65 22.18
C ASN A 340 -5.81 -15.88 22.88
N ARG A 341 -5.14 -17.04 22.84
CA ARG A 341 -5.55 -18.25 23.57
C ARG A 341 -5.53 -18.04 25.08
N LEU A 342 -4.49 -17.37 25.60
CA LEU A 342 -4.43 -17.00 27.02
C LEU A 342 -5.57 -16.03 27.42
N MET A 343 -5.89 -15.05 26.59
CA MET A 343 -7.03 -14.14 26.82
C MET A 343 -8.39 -14.84 26.75
N GLN A 344 -8.49 -15.93 26.00
CA GLN A 344 -9.66 -16.81 25.99
C GLN A 344 -9.67 -17.86 27.12
N HIS A 345 -8.72 -17.80 28.06
CA HIS A 345 -8.56 -18.78 29.14
C HIS A 345 -8.37 -20.22 28.65
N LYS A 346 -7.59 -20.40 27.57
CA LYS A 346 -7.22 -21.69 26.98
C LYS A 346 -5.71 -21.95 27.13
N PRO A 347 -5.19 -22.09 28.35
CA PRO A 347 -3.74 -22.23 28.58
C PRO A 347 -3.18 -23.54 28.00
N ASP A 348 -3.96 -24.62 27.96
CA ASP A 348 -3.54 -25.89 27.35
C ASP A 348 -3.26 -25.74 25.85
N GLU A 349 -4.14 -25.03 25.11
CA GLU A 349 -3.91 -24.75 23.70
C GLU A 349 -2.68 -23.86 23.45
N ALA A 350 -2.36 -22.94 24.38
CA ALA A 350 -1.16 -22.12 24.29
C ALA A 350 0.11 -22.95 24.56
N ILE A 351 0.08 -23.84 25.56
CA ILE A 351 1.18 -24.76 25.88
C ILE A 351 1.45 -25.71 24.71
N ASP A 352 0.40 -26.35 24.17
CA ASP A 352 0.51 -27.25 23.02
C ASP A 352 1.10 -26.51 21.81
N GLN A 353 0.67 -25.26 21.56
CA GLN A 353 1.25 -24.43 20.51
C GLN A 353 2.74 -24.28 20.70
N MET A 354 3.17 -23.81 21.88
CA MET A 354 4.57 -23.53 22.17
C MET A 354 5.45 -24.77 22.05
N HIS A 355 4.95 -25.94 22.42
CA HIS A 355 5.66 -27.21 22.26
C HIS A 355 5.69 -27.72 20.81
N SER A 356 4.72 -27.31 19.98
CA SER A 356 4.63 -27.69 18.57
C SER A 356 5.27 -26.68 17.60
N THR A 357 5.74 -25.53 18.10
CA THR A 357 6.42 -24.50 17.29
C THR A 357 7.66 -25.10 16.60
N PRO A 358 7.82 -24.94 15.26
CA PRO A 358 9.00 -25.42 14.55
C PRO A 358 10.31 -24.85 15.13
N GLU A 359 11.33 -25.69 15.30
CA GLU A 359 12.61 -25.30 15.91
C GLU A 359 13.25 -24.08 15.22
N GLU A 360 13.05 -23.90 13.92
CA GLU A 360 13.66 -22.80 13.16
C GLU A 360 13.09 -21.42 13.45
N ILE A 361 11.97 -21.34 14.19
CA ILE A 361 11.30 -20.09 14.54
C ILE A 361 11.11 -19.92 16.06
N VAL A 362 11.68 -20.81 16.87
CA VAL A 362 11.61 -20.71 18.34
C VAL A 362 12.51 -19.58 18.81
N ILE A 363 11.91 -18.60 19.47
CA ILE A 363 12.60 -17.58 20.26
C ILE A 363 12.57 -18.06 21.73
N PRO A 364 13.71 -18.39 22.36
CA PRO A 364 13.71 -19.05 23.68
C PRO A 364 12.98 -18.27 24.77
N ASP A 365 13.23 -16.96 24.88
CA ASP A 365 12.60 -16.12 25.91
C ASP A 365 11.10 -15.92 25.68
N GLU A 366 10.66 -15.87 24.42
CA GLU A 366 9.23 -15.85 24.05
C GLU A 366 8.53 -17.14 24.47
N GLN A 367 9.10 -18.28 24.10
CA GLN A 367 8.53 -19.59 24.44
C GLN A 367 8.45 -19.77 25.96
N MET A 368 9.52 -19.43 26.67
CA MET A 368 9.56 -19.49 28.13
C MET A 368 8.51 -18.59 28.77
N GLY A 369 8.38 -17.35 28.27
CA GLY A 369 7.43 -16.37 28.75
C GLY A 369 5.96 -16.75 28.56
N ILE A 370 5.60 -17.23 27.36
CA ILE A 370 4.23 -17.70 27.07
C ILE A 370 3.88 -18.91 27.95
N LEU A 371 4.81 -19.85 28.10
CA LEU A 371 4.61 -20.99 28.99
C LEU A 371 4.42 -20.55 30.44
N LEU A 372 5.22 -19.59 30.93
CA LEU A 372 5.05 -19.03 32.28
C LEU A 372 3.63 -18.46 32.46
N LEU A 373 3.15 -17.62 31.54
CA LEU A 373 1.79 -17.07 31.61
C LEU A 373 0.71 -18.15 31.57
N ALA A 374 0.88 -19.19 30.74
CA ALA A 374 -0.05 -20.32 30.69
C ALA A 374 -0.09 -21.09 32.02
N TYR A 375 1.06 -21.37 32.63
CA TYR A 375 1.12 -22.06 33.92
C TYR A 375 0.61 -21.20 35.08
N ILE A 376 0.77 -19.87 35.03
CA ILE A 376 0.11 -18.93 35.96
C ILE A 376 -1.42 -19.10 35.89
N GLN A 377 -2.01 -19.12 34.70
CA GLN A 377 -3.45 -19.34 34.54
C GLN A 377 -3.91 -20.72 35.03
N LYS A 378 -3.08 -21.76 34.89
CA LYS A 378 -3.38 -23.11 35.41
C LYS A 378 -3.20 -23.25 36.92
N GLY A 379 -2.45 -22.35 37.56
CA GLY A 379 -2.08 -22.48 38.97
C GLY A 379 -1.06 -23.58 39.27
N ASP A 380 -0.20 -23.94 38.31
CA ASP A 380 0.87 -24.94 38.52
C ASP A 380 2.08 -24.29 39.21
N GLN A 381 2.05 -24.23 40.54
CA GLN A 381 3.06 -23.52 41.32
C GLN A 381 4.50 -23.99 41.05
N ALA A 382 4.71 -25.29 40.84
CA ALA A 382 6.04 -25.83 40.59
C ALA A 382 6.63 -25.29 39.27
N ARG A 383 5.82 -25.21 38.22
CA ARG A 383 6.22 -24.64 36.93
C ARG A 383 6.34 -23.11 36.98
N ILE A 384 5.45 -22.45 37.71
CA ILE A 384 5.51 -20.99 37.91
C ILE A 384 6.85 -20.62 38.58
N ASP A 385 7.21 -21.25 39.69
CA ASP A 385 8.44 -20.95 40.43
C ASP A 385 9.68 -21.19 39.56
N GLU A 386 9.71 -22.30 38.82
CA GLU A 386 10.79 -22.65 37.90
C GLU A 386 10.97 -21.59 36.80
N LEU A 387 9.90 -21.29 36.06
CA LEU A 387 9.96 -20.41 34.89
C LEU A 387 10.10 -18.94 35.27
N LEU A 388 9.47 -18.51 36.36
CA LEU A 388 9.63 -17.15 36.88
C LEU A 388 11.07 -16.89 37.31
N GLN A 389 11.73 -17.86 37.97
CA GLN A 389 13.13 -17.71 38.35
C GLN A 389 14.05 -17.64 37.13
N LYS A 390 13.81 -18.46 36.09
CA LYS A 390 14.57 -18.38 34.83
C LYS A 390 14.36 -17.04 34.12
N THR A 391 13.11 -16.57 34.06
CA THR A 391 12.78 -15.26 33.45
C THR A 391 13.45 -14.11 34.19
N LYS A 392 13.47 -14.14 35.53
CA LYS A 392 14.21 -13.16 36.35
C LYS A 392 15.71 -13.18 36.09
N GLU A 393 16.30 -14.36 35.88
CA GLU A 393 17.73 -14.47 35.58
C GLU A 393 18.04 -13.91 34.19
N ALA A 394 17.26 -14.28 33.18
CA ALA A 394 17.40 -13.77 31.81
C ALA A 394 17.24 -12.25 31.76
N ALA A 395 16.26 -11.70 32.49
CA ALA A 395 15.97 -10.27 32.55
C ALA A 395 17.09 -9.42 33.21
N LYS A 396 18.15 -10.02 33.75
CA LYS A 396 19.33 -9.27 34.23
C LYS A 396 20.21 -8.79 33.08
N ASP A 397 20.15 -9.45 31.93
CA ASP A 397 20.84 -8.98 30.73
C ASP A 397 20.08 -7.77 30.16
N SER A 398 20.76 -6.61 30.11
CA SER A 398 20.15 -5.38 29.62
C SER A 398 19.66 -5.45 28.18
N THR A 399 20.03 -6.48 27.41
CA THR A 399 19.62 -6.68 26.01
C THR A 399 18.50 -7.71 25.85
N ALA A 400 18.10 -8.44 26.91
CA ALA A 400 17.07 -9.48 26.88
C ALA A 400 15.65 -8.88 26.94
N PHE A 401 15.27 -8.12 25.92
CA PHE A 401 14.05 -7.32 25.90
C PHE A 401 12.75 -8.16 26.02
N GLN A 402 12.76 -9.38 25.50
CA GLN A 402 11.66 -10.34 25.65
C GLN A 402 11.54 -10.76 27.11
N ALA A 403 12.63 -11.14 27.77
CA ALA A 403 12.62 -11.48 29.19
C ALA A 403 12.13 -10.33 30.07
N HIS A 404 12.49 -9.07 29.75
CA HIS A 404 11.95 -7.89 30.44
C HIS A 404 10.42 -7.80 30.32
N SER A 405 9.89 -8.03 29.12
CA SER A 405 8.46 -7.97 28.81
C SER A 405 7.68 -9.06 29.55
N TYR A 406 8.19 -10.29 29.54
CA TYR A 406 7.54 -11.40 30.22
C TYR A 406 7.65 -11.37 31.73
N LEU A 407 8.72 -10.79 32.29
CA LEU A 407 8.80 -10.58 33.74
C LEU A 407 7.71 -9.59 34.19
N PHE A 408 7.52 -8.50 33.44
CA PHE A 408 6.42 -7.55 33.69
C PHE A 408 5.05 -8.24 33.62
N LEU A 409 4.76 -8.97 32.53
CA LEU A 409 3.49 -9.65 32.34
C LEU A 409 3.24 -10.72 33.42
N ALA A 410 4.28 -11.46 33.83
CA ALA A 410 4.18 -12.44 34.89
C ALA A 410 3.80 -11.79 36.23
N TYR A 411 4.46 -10.69 36.62
CA TYR A 411 4.09 -9.95 37.82
C TYR A 411 2.65 -9.42 37.75
N ALA A 412 2.24 -8.87 36.61
CA ALA A 412 0.88 -8.41 36.39
C ALA A 412 -0.16 -9.53 36.60
N ASN A 413 0.09 -10.74 36.06
CA ASN A 413 -0.82 -11.88 36.13
C ASN A 413 -0.77 -12.63 37.48
N LEU A 414 0.32 -12.48 38.24
CA LEU A 414 0.43 -12.95 39.64
C LEU A 414 -0.16 -11.98 40.66
N ASN A 415 -0.68 -10.83 40.22
CA ASN A 415 -1.14 -9.72 41.07
C ASN A 415 -0.04 -9.09 41.94
N MET A 416 1.22 -9.18 41.49
CA MET A 416 2.40 -8.55 42.11
C MET A 416 2.59 -7.15 41.53
N TYR A 417 1.64 -6.25 41.80
CA TYR A 417 1.54 -4.97 41.08
C TYR A 417 2.68 -4.00 41.43
N ASP A 418 3.16 -4.02 42.67
CA ASP A 418 4.28 -3.17 43.09
C ASP A 418 5.56 -3.61 42.36
N GLU A 419 5.84 -4.91 42.34
CA GLU A 419 6.97 -5.47 41.61
C GLU A 419 6.86 -5.24 40.10
N ALA A 420 5.66 -5.33 39.53
CA ALA A 420 5.43 -5.03 38.12
C ALA A 420 5.79 -3.57 37.77
N LEU A 421 5.39 -2.62 38.61
CA LEU A 421 5.63 -1.19 38.38
C LEU A 421 7.07 -0.77 38.67
N GLU A 422 7.71 -1.32 39.70
CA GLU A 422 9.15 -1.13 39.96
C GLU A 422 9.99 -1.70 38.81
N TRP A 423 9.60 -2.86 38.29
CA TRP A 423 10.25 -3.46 37.14
C TRP A 423 10.06 -2.64 35.87
N LEU A 424 8.87 -2.10 35.66
CA LEU A 424 8.55 -1.22 34.54
C LEU A 424 9.51 -0.02 34.49
N GLU A 425 9.70 0.68 35.62
CA GLU A 425 10.65 1.80 35.72
C GLU A 425 12.09 1.37 35.38
N THR A 426 12.51 0.22 35.89
CA THR A 426 13.83 -0.35 35.66
C THR A 426 14.07 -0.65 34.18
N ALA A 427 13.12 -1.30 33.51
CA ALA A 427 13.23 -1.67 32.12
C ALA A 427 13.08 -0.47 31.15
N PHE A 428 12.34 0.58 31.54
CA PHE A 428 12.33 1.86 30.81
C PHE A 428 13.71 2.53 30.83
N ASN A 429 14.40 2.51 31.97
CA ASN A 429 15.78 3.03 32.06
C ASN A 429 16.76 2.24 31.20
N MET A 430 16.49 0.95 30.93
CA MET A 430 17.25 0.12 30.00
C MET A 430 16.85 0.31 28.53
N LYS A 431 15.87 1.17 28.23
CA LYS A 431 15.30 1.35 26.88
C LYS A 431 14.85 0.03 26.26
N SER A 432 14.16 -0.80 27.03
CA SER A 432 13.62 -2.06 26.53
C SER A 432 12.39 -1.81 25.66
N SER A 433 12.60 -1.70 24.34
CA SER A 433 11.52 -1.32 23.41
C SER A 433 10.42 -2.36 23.27
N VAL A 434 10.71 -3.65 23.47
CA VAL A 434 9.66 -4.70 23.47
C VAL A 434 8.67 -4.51 24.62
N LEU A 435 9.13 -3.95 25.76
CA LEU A 435 8.25 -3.67 26.88
C LEU A 435 7.19 -2.61 26.55
N LEU A 436 7.49 -1.69 25.61
CA LEU A 436 6.51 -0.72 25.08
C LEU A 436 5.31 -1.41 24.41
N LEU A 437 5.48 -2.64 23.93
CA LEU A 437 4.41 -3.44 23.33
C LEU A 437 3.59 -4.12 24.41
N SER A 438 4.27 -4.78 25.35
CA SER A 438 3.63 -5.67 26.31
C SER A 438 2.96 -4.94 27.47
N PHE A 439 3.41 -3.72 27.84
CA PHE A 439 2.80 -3.06 29.00
C PHE A 439 1.38 -2.53 28.74
N SER A 440 1.01 -2.26 27.48
CA SER A 440 -0.36 -1.92 27.09
C SER A 440 -1.20 -3.10 26.64
N ASP A 441 -0.62 -4.30 26.62
CA ASP A 441 -1.26 -5.52 26.15
C ASP A 441 -2.48 -5.91 27.01
N PRO A 442 -3.54 -6.52 26.43
CA PRO A 442 -4.65 -7.08 27.20
C PRO A 442 -4.24 -8.00 28.36
N LEU A 443 -3.13 -8.74 28.24
CA LEU A 443 -2.58 -9.59 29.31
C LEU A 443 -2.12 -8.79 30.55
N ALA A 444 -1.86 -7.48 30.40
CA ALA A 444 -1.57 -6.56 31.51
C ALA A 444 -2.83 -5.88 32.06
N GLY A 445 -4.02 -6.26 31.60
CA GLY A 445 -5.29 -5.56 31.84
C GLY A 445 -5.64 -5.29 33.30
N ALA A 446 -5.17 -6.13 34.23
CA ALA A 446 -5.38 -5.93 35.67
C ALA A 446 -4.70 -4.64 36.19
N LEU A 447 -3.53 -4.29 35.66
CA LEU A 447 -2.77 -3.10 36.05
C LEU A 447 -3.34 -1.79 35.51
N LYS A 448 -4.18 -1.84 34.45
CA LYS A 448 -4.76 -0.63 33.83
C LYS A 448 -5.62 0.21 34.78
N LYS A 449 -6.02 -0.35 35.94
CA LYS A 449 -6.78 0.35 36.98
C LYS A 449 -5.92 1.06 38.03
N ASP A 450 -4.61 0.77 38.09
CA ASP A 450 -3.69 1.41 39.02
C ASP A 450 -3.33 2.82 38.51
N GLU A 451 -3.43 3.84 39.37
CA GLU A 451 -3.13 5.23 39.00
C GLU A 451 -1.67 5.41 38.56
N ARG A 452 -0.74 4.63 39.11
CA ARG A 452 0.67 4.65 38.71
C ARG A 452 0.83 4.17 37.28
N TYR A 453 0.11 3.12 36.90
CA TYR A 453 0.08 2.63 35.52
C TYR A 453 -0.42 3.71 34.56
N ILE A 454 -1.53 4.40 34.90
CA ILE A 454 -2.09 5.47 34.07
C ILE A 454 -1.06 6.59 33.86
N LYS A 455 -0.30 6.94 34.90
CA LYS A 455 0.79 7.92 34.80
C LYS A 455 1.91 7.46 33.87
N PHE A 456 2.33 6.18 33.95
CA PHE A 456 3.30 5.62 33.02
C PHE A 456 2.77 5.64 31.58
N HIS A 457 1.56 5.13 31.36
CA HIS A 457 0.91 5.10 30.06
C HIS A 457 0.87 6.49 29.40
N ASN A 458 0.41 7.50 30.12
CA ASN A 458 0.33 8.88 29.62
C ASN A 458 1.70 9.54 29.44
N GLY A 459 2.73 9.10 30.17
CA GLY A 459 4.09 9.58 30.01
C GLY A 459 4.84 8.95 28.85
N VAL A 460 4.45 7.73 28.45
CA VAL A 460 5.06 6.98 27.35
C VAL A 460 4.39 7.33 26.03
N TYR A 461 3.06 7.29 25.97
CA TYR A 461 2.30 7.53 24.76
C TYR A 461 1.86 8.98 24.64
N VAL A 462 2.86 9.87 24.52
CA VAL A 462 2.64 11.29 24.33
C VAL A 462 2.43 11.57 22.84
N PHE A 463 1.24 12.03 22.47
CA PHE A 463 1.00 12.50 21.12
C PHE A 463 1.52 13.94 20.97
N PRO A 464 2.24 14.24 19.88
CA PRO A 464 2.64 15.61 19.59
C PRO A 464 1.40 16.48 19.34
N ASN A 465 1.45 17.75 19.77
CA ASN A 465 0.49 18.77 19.33
C ASN A 465 0.77 19.09 17.85
N VAL A 466 0.27 18.23 16.96
CA VAL A 466 0.30 18.50 15.54
C VAL A 466 -0.90 19.39 15.24
N GLU A 467 -0.66 20.68 15.01
CA GLU A 467 -1.59 21.45 14.21
C GLU A 467 -1.68 20.72 12.86
N THR A 468 -2.76 19.96 12.65
CA THR A 468 -3.06 19.39 11.34
C THR A 468 -3.22 20.55 10.39
N ASN A 469 -2.13 20.91 9.73
CA ASN A 469 -2.11 21.89 8.67
C ASN A 469 -2.71 21.17 7.45
N ILE A 470 -4.01 20.86 7.55
CA ILE A 470 -4.83 20.52 6.39
C ILE A 470 -4.83 21.80 5.59
N GLN A 471 -3.81 21.98 4.75
CA GLN A 471 -3.87 22.92 3.66
C GLN A 471 -5.11 22.53 2.88
N LYS A 472 -6.21 23.23 3.15
CA LYS A 472 -7.35 23.26 2.24
C LYS A 472 -6.76 23.67 0.92
N LYS A 473 -6.58 22.73 -0.01
CA LYS A 473 -6.14 23.02 -1.37
C LYS A 473 -7.01 24.18 -1.85
N SER A 474 -6.36 25.31 -2.13
CA SER A 474 -7.03 26.44 -2.76
C SER A 474 -7.70 25.94 -4.04
N GLN A 475 -8.91 26.39 -4.33
CA GLN A 475 -9.57 26.06 -5.60
C GLN A 475 -8.60 26.30 -6.78
N LEU A 476 -8.49 25.32 -7.70
CA LEU A 476 -7.57 25.38 -8.84
C LEU A 476 -7.82 26.58 -9.76
N LEU A 477 -9.05 27.08 -9.77
CA LEU A 477 -9.48 28.29 -10.48
C LEU A 477 -10.50 29.04 -9.60
N ASP A 478 -10.41 30.37 -9.59
CA ASP A 478 -11.49 31.22 -9.07
C ASP A 478 -12.70 31.24 -10.02
N GLU A 479 -13.87 31.64 -9.52
CA GLU A 479 -15.14 31.61 -10.26
C GLU A 479 -15.12 32.40 -11.58
N LYS A 480 -14.41 33.54 -11.60
CA LYS A 480 -14.33 34.40 -12.78
C LYS A 480 -13.45 33.74 -13.84
N THR A 481 -12.31 33.18 -13.45
CA THR A 481 -11.41 32.47 -14.34
C THR A 481 -12.04 31.18 -14.87
N ALA A 482 -12.73 30.42 -14.01
CA ALA A 482 -13.48 29.23 -14.40
C ALA A 482 -14.55 29.55 -15.45
N SER A 483 -15.35 30.61 -15.24
CA SER A 483 -16.37 31.06 -16.19
C SER A 483 -15.79 31.47 -17.55
N LYS A 484 -14.58 32.07 -17.56
CA LYS A 484 -13.88 32.44 -18.80
C LYS A 484 -13.48 31.19 -19.60
N TYR A 485 -12.85 30.21 -18.94
CA TYR A 485 -12.45 28.97 -19.61
C TYR A 485 -13.63 28.11 -20.02
N GLN A 486 -14.72 28.10 -19.24
CA GLN A 486 -15.95 27.40 -19.62
C GLN A 486 -16.47 27.89 -20.98
N LYS A 487 -16.55 29.22 -21.17
CA LYS A 487 -16.95 29.82 -22.46
C LYS A 487 -15.94 29.55 -23.57
N LYS A 488 -14.63 29.66 -23.29
CA LYS A 488 -13.57 29.38 -24.27
C LYS A 488 -13.68 27.94 -24.78
N LEU A 489 -13.89 26.98 -23.87
CA LEU A 489 -14.04 25.57 -24.19
C LEU A 489 -15.29 25.28 -25.03
N GLN A 490 -16.45 25.85 -24.64
CA GLN A 490 -17.69 25.71 -25.41
C GLN A 490 -17.53 26.26 -26.83
N ASN A 491 -17.02 27.48 -26.97
CA ASN A 491 -16.79 28.08 -28.29
C ASN A 491 -15.84 27.24 -29.15
N TYR A 492 -14.77 26.69 -28.57
CA TYR A 492 -13.85 25.81 -29.30
C TYR A 492 -14.54 24.53 -29.79
N PHE A 493 -15.39 23.92 -28.96
CA PHE A 493 -16.15 22.73 -29.36
C PHE A 493 -17.18 23.01 -30.46
N ASP A 494 -17.84 24.17 -30.39
CA ASP A 494 -18.86 24.58 -31.37
C ASP A 494 -18.25 24.98 -32.73
N GLN A 495 -17.02 25.50 -32.74
CA GLN A 495 -16.37 26.02 -33.95
C GLN A 495 -15.44 25.03 -34.64
N GLU A 496 -14.63 24.31 -33.87
CA GLU A 496 -13.53 23.48 -34.40
C GLU A 496 -13.86 21.98 -34.36
N GLU A 497 -15.01 21.61 -33.78
CA GLU A 497 -15.51 20.23 -33.67
C GLU A 497 -14.43 19.19 -33.29
N PRO A 498 -13.59 19.45 -32.27
CA PRO A 498 -12.44 18.62 -31.92
C PRO A 498 -12.83 17.19 -31.52
N TYR A 499 -14.09 17.01 -31.09
CA TYR A 499 -14.67 15.72 -30.71
C TYR A 499 -14.71 14.71 -31.87
N LEU A 500 -14.64 15.16 -33.12
CA LEU A 500 -14.56 14.29 -34.30
C LEU A 500 -13.22 13.55 -34.39
N ASN A 501 -12.16 14.05 -33.73
CA ASN A 501 -10.89 13.34 -33.64
C ASN A 501 -11.02 12.16 -32.65
N PRO A 502 -10.92 10.89 -33.10
CA PRO A 502 -11.05 9.73 -32.22
C PRO A 502 -9.87 9.58 -31.25
N LYS A 503 -8.75 10.27 -31.50
CA LYS A 503 -7.55 10.27 -30.66
C LYS A 503 -7.46 11.45 -29.71
N LEU A 504 -8.47 12.33 -29.67
CA LEU A 504 -8.46 13.51 -28.79
C LEU A 504 -8.24 13.11 -27.33
N THR A 505 -7.20 13.65 -26.71
CA THR A 505 -6.91 13.49 -25.28
C THR A 505 -7.22 14.76 -24.50
N LEU A 506 -7.30 14.64 -23.17
CA LEU A 506 -7.44 15.78 -22.28
C LEU A 506 -6.25 16.74 -22.42
N ARG A 507 -5.02 16.22 -22.60
CA ARG A 507 -3.84 17.06 -22.78
C ARG A 507 -3.87 17.83 -24.09
N ASP A 508 -4.26 17.18 -25.19
CA ASP A 508 -4.44 17.86 -26.48
C ASP A 508 -5.43 19.01 -26.34
N LEU A 509 -6.58 18.74 -25.72
CA LEU A 509 -7.60 19.75 -25.52
C LEU A 509 -7.12 20.90 -24.62
N ALA A 510 -6.44 20.57 -23.51
CA ALA A 510 -5.88 21.55 -22.58
C ALA A 510 -4.89 22.49 -23.27
N GLN A 511 -4.03 21.94 -24.15
CA GLN A 511 -3.12 22.73 -24.97
C GLN A 511 -3.86 23.67 -25.93
N GLN A 512 -4.90 23.19 -26.62
CA GLN A 512 -5.67 24.01 -27.57
C GLN A 512 -6.44 25.15 -26.88
N VAL A 513 -6.96 24.91 -25.67
CA VAL A 513 -7.64 25.97 -24.89
C VAL A 513 -6.69 26.75 -23.98
N GLU A 514 -5.38 26.50 -24.06
CA GLU A 514 -4.30 27.15 -23.28
C GLU A 514 -4.56 27.15 -21.77
N ILE A 515 -4.88 25.98 -21.22
CA ILE A 515 -5.10 25.77 -19.78
C ILE A 515 -4.32 24.54 -19.30
N HIS A 516 -3.95 24.48 -18.03
CA HIS A 516 -3.27 23.29 -17.49
C HIS A 516 -4.22 22.06 -17.45
N PRO A 517 -3.75 20.83 -17.72
CA PRO A 517 -4.61 19.64 -17.69
C PRO A 517 -5.33 19.39 -16.35
N ASN A 518 -4.69 19.68 -15.21
CA ASN A 518 -5.35 19.64 -13.89
C ASN A 518 -6.53 20.63 -13.84
N GLN A 519 -6.36 21.83 -14.36
CA GLN A 519 -7.41 22.85 -14.37
C GLN A 519 -8.53 22.50 -15.35
N LEU A 520 -8.23 21.91 -16.52
CA LEU A 520 -9.25 21.49 -17.47
C LEU A 520 -10.11 20.35 -16.91
N SER A 521 -9.48 19.31 -16.38
CA SER A 521 -10.23 18.20 -15.77
C SER A 521 -11.07 18.66 -14.58
N TRP A 522 -10.54 19.55 -13.74
CA TRP A 522 -11.31 20.19 -12.68
C TRP A 522 -12.49 20.97 -13.23
N LEU A 523 -12.29 21.79 -14.27
CA LEU A 523 -13.33 22.60 -14.90
C LEU A 523 -14.46 21.72 -15.46
N LEU A 524 -14.12 20.62 -16.14
CA LEU A 524 -15.09 19.66 -16.67
C LEU A 524 -15.95 19.06 -15.55
N ASN A 525 -15.31 18.60 -14.48
CA ASN A 525 -16.00 18.02 -13.34
C ASN A 525 -16.89 19.05 -12.61
N GLU A 526 -16.35 20.21 -12.27
CA GLU A 526 -17.05 21.20 -11.43
C GLU A 526 -18.09 22.05 -12.19
N LYS A 527 -17.82 22.40 -13.45
CA LYS A 527 -18.70 23.30 -14.23
C LYS A 527 -19.62 22.58 -15.21
N PHE A 528 -19.25 21.39 -15.66
CA PHE A 528 -20.07 20.59 -16.59
C PHE A 528 -20.66 19.34 -15.93
N GLY A 529 -20.22 18.96 -14.72
CA GLY A 529 -20.68 17.74 -14.06
C GLY A 529 -20.29 16.47 -14.80
N LYS A 530 -19.26 16.53 -15.65
CA LYS A 530 -18.83 15.45 -16.55
C LYS A 530 -17.34 15.26 -16.49
N LYS A 531 -16.88 14.01 -16.47
CA LYS A 531 -15.47 13.67 -16.78
C LYS A 531 -15.19 13.85 -18.27
N PHE A 532 -13.93 13.93 -18.65
CA PHE A 532 -13.52 14.18 -20.04
C PHE A 532 -14.17 13.25 -21.05
N ASN A 533 -14.12 11.93 -20.84
CA ASN A 533 -14.71 10.98 -21.77
C ASN A 533 -16.22 11.19 -21.93
N GLU A 534 -16.94 11.55 -20.86
CA GLU A 534 -18.37 11.84 -20.92
C GLU A 534 -18.65 13.16 -21.63
N PHE A 535 -17.84 14.19 -21.36
CA PHE A 535 -17.95 15.48 -22.02
C PHE A 535 -17.79 15.33 -23.54
N VAL A 536 -16.70 14.72 -24.00
CA VAL A 536 -16.44 14.52 -25.44
C VAL A 536 -17.51 13.62 -26.07
N ASN A 537 -17.83 12.48 -25.47
CA ASN A 537 -18.80 11.56 -26.04
C ASN A 537 -20.22 12.14 -26.09
N SER A 538 -20.55 13.13 -25.24
CA SER A 538 -21.82 13.85 -25.35
C SER A 538 -21.94 14.60 -26.69
N TYR A 539 -20.89 15.30 -27.12
CA TYR A 539 -20.87 15.96 -28.43
C TYR A 539 -20.89 14.95 -29.58
N ARG A 540 -20.11 13.86 -29.46
CA ARG A 540 -20.12 12.78 -30.46
C ARG A 540 -21.51 12.14 -30.60
N LEU A 541 -22.23 11.98 -29.49
CA LEU A 541 -23.59 11.43 -29.50
C LEU A 541 -24.57 12.37 -30.20
N GLU A 542 -24.50 13.67 -29.95
CA GLU A 542 -25.37 14.64 -30.63
C GLU A 542 -25.04 14.73 -32.13
N HIS A 543 -23.75 14.69 -32.49
CA HIS A 543 -23.33 14.62 -33.89
C HIS A 543 -23.84 13.34 -34.58
N PHE A 544 -23.77 12.19 -33.90
CA PHE A 544 -24.34 10.93 -34.39
C PHE A 544 -25.84 11.05 -34.64
N LYS A 545 -26.61 11.64 -33.71
CA LYS A 545 -28.05 11.82 -33.86
C LYS A 545 -28.36 12.70 -35.07
N LYS A 546 -27.57 13.75 -35.30
CA LYS A 546 -27.68 14.61 -36.50
C LYS A 546 -27.45 13.80 -37.78
N LEU A 547 -26.32 13.09 -37.90
CA LEU A 547 -26.02 12.28 -39.08
C LEU A 547 -27.07 11.20 -39.33
N ALA A 548 -27.57 10.57 -38.27
CA ALA A 548 -28.57 9.50 -38.38
C ALA A 548 -29.97 10.02 -38.73
N SER A 549 -30.23 11.32 -38.60
CA SER A 549 -31.48 11.97 -39.03
C SER A 549 -31.46 12.42 -40.50
N GLU A 550 -30.29 12.39 -41.16
CA GLU A 550 -30.13 12.84 -42.54
C GLU A 550 -30.43 11.70 -43.54
N PRO A 551 -31.43 11.83 -44.44
CA PRO A 551 -31.77 10.77 -45.39
C PRO A 551 -30.65 10.36 -46.33
N SER A 552 -29.67 11.24 -46.58
CA SER A 552 -28.48 10.95 -47.39
C SER A 552 -27.59 9.87 -46.79
N ASN A 553 -27.71 9.60 -45.49
CA ASN A 553 -26.84 8.69 -44.75
C ASN A 553 -27.52 7.32 -44.48
N ASP A 554 -28.70 7.07 -45.06
CA ASP A 554 -29.46 5.83 -44.87
C ASP A 554 -28.72 4.55 -45.32
N ASN A 555 -27.73 4.70 -46.18
CA ASN A 555 -26.85 3.63 -46.65
C ASN A 555 -25.65 3.36 -45.73
N ILE A 556 -25.38 4.22 -44.75
CA ILE A 556 -24.27 4.06 -43.81
C ILE A 556 -24.75 3.23 -42.61
N SER A 557 -23.95 2.26 -42.20
CA SER A 557 -24.26 1.48 -41.00
C SER A 557 -24.23 2.35 -39.74
N ILE A 558 -25.02 1.99 -38.72
CA ILE A 558 -25.02 2.68 -37.41
C ILE A 558 -23.61 2.81 -36.83
N ILE A 559 -22.80 1.77 -36.96
CA ILE A 559 -21.41 1.77 -36.47
C ILE A 559 -20.54 2.71 -37.32
N GLY A 560 -20.78 2.77 -38.63
CA GLY A 560 -20.11 3.73 -39.52
C GLY A 560 -20.39 5.17 -39.10
N LEU A 561 -21.66 5.51 -38.85
CA LEU A 561 -22.06 6.83 -38.37
C LEU A 561 -21.46 7.17 -36.99
N ALA A 562 -21.35 6.18 -36.11
CA ALA A 562 -20.67 6.36 -34.83
C ALA A 562 -19.18 6.69 -35.03
N TYR A 563 -18.50 6.01 -35.94
CA TYR A 563 -17.09 6.30 -36.27
C TYR A 563 -16.92 7.66 -36.94
N GLU A 564 -17.82 8.06 -37.85
CA GLU A 564 -17.84 9.41 -38.43
C GLU A 564 -18.08 10.51 -37.37
N SER A 565 -18.76 10.16 -36.28
CA SER A 565 -18.95 11.06 -35.14
C SER A 565 -17.79 11.05 -34.14
N GLY A 566 -16.68 10.40 -34.46
CA GLY A 566 -15.45 10.40 -33.67
C GLY A 566 -15.37 9.33 -32.58
N PHE A 567 -16.33 8.40 -32.47
CA PHE A 567 -16.16 7.25 -31.58
C PHE A 567 -15.02 6.36 -32.08
N ASN A 568 -14.22 5.80 -31.17
CA ASN A 568 -13.09 4.93 -31.51
C ASN A 568 -13.39 3.43 -31.38
N SER A 569 -14.54 3.06 -30.80
CA SER A 569 -14.94 1.68 -30.57
C SER A 569 -16.46 1.52 -30.56
N LYS A 570 -16.94 0.43 -31.16
CA LYS A 570 -18.35 0.01 -31.12
C LYS A 570 -18.83 -0.17 -29.67
N THR A 571 -17.97 -0.68 -28.80
CA THR A 571 -18.30 -0.92 -27.39
C THR A 571 -18.49 0.40 -26.65
N VAL A 572 -17.55 1.35 -26.79
CA VAL A 572 -17.68 2.72 -26.22
C VAL A 572 -19.01 3.35 -26.65
N PHE A 573 -19.29 3.32 -27.96
CA PHE A 573 -20.50 3.92 -28.52
C PHE A 573 -21.76 3.28 -27.92
N ASN A 574 -21.89 1.95 -27.97
CA ASN A 574 -23.09 1.27 -27.47
C ASN A 574 -23.30 1.47 -25.96
N THR A 575 -22.23 1.38 -25.17
CA THR A 575 -22.29 1.56 -23.72
C THR A 575 -22.68 2.99 -23.37
N PHE A 576 -22.05 3.99 -24.01
CA PHE A 576 -22.37 5.40 -23.77
C PHE A 576 -23.77 5.77 -24.28
N PHE A 577 -24.15 5.32 -25.47
CA PHE A 577 -25.48 5.56 -26.04
C PHE A 577 -26.57 5.00 -25.14
N LYS A 578 -26.44 3.75 -24.69
CA LYS A 578 -27.41 3.13 -23.79
C LYS A 578 -27.50 3.86 -22.44
N LYS A 579 -26.36 4.32 -21.92
CA LYS A 579 -26.30 5.09 -20.67
C LYS A 579 -27.06 6.42 -20.79
N GLU A 580 -26.84 7.18 -21.87
CA GLU A 580 -27.43 8.52 -22.03
C GLU A 580 -28.87 8.49 -22.57
N VAL A 581 -29.21 7.54 -23.45
CA VAL A 581 -30.51 7.49 -24.15
C VAL A 581 -31.47 6.48 -23.51
N GLY A 582 -30.98 5.55 -22.69
CA GLY A 582 -31.80 4.53 -22.00
C GLY A 582 -32.22 3.33 -22.89
N MET A 583 -31.82 3.31 -24.17
CA MET A 583 -32.10 2.23 -25.12
C MET A 583 -30.93 1.99 -26.07
N THR A 584 -30.97 0.92 -26.85
CA THR A 584 -29.92 0.64 -27.85
C THR A 584 -30.03 1.58 -29.07
N PRO A 585 -28.93 1.82 -29.80
CA PRO A 585 -28.97 2.61 -31.04
C PRO A 585 -29.98 2.08 -32.07
N ASN A 586 -30.13 0.75 -32.15
CA ASN A 586 -31.10 0.10 -33.03
C ASN A 586 -32.55 0.40 -32.65
N GLU A 587 -32.87 0.38 -31.35
CA GLU A 587 -34.20 0.71 -30.84
C GLU A 587 -34.53 2.18 -31.08
N TYR A 588 -33.55 3.06 -30.83
CA TYR A 588 -33.68 4.49 -31.07
C TYR A 588 -34.05 4.80 -32.52
N LEU A 589 -33.31 4.27 -33.50
CA LEU A 589 -33.58 4.55 -34.92
C LEU A 589 -34.88 3.91 -35.42
N LYS A 590 -35.31 2.77 -34.86
CA LYS A 590 -36.61 2.18 -35.17
C LYS A 590 -37.78 3.03 -34.70
N ASN A 591 -37.62 3.74 -33.58
CA ASN A 591 -38.63 4.67 -33.08
C ASN A 591 -38.61 5.97 -33.88
N TYR A 592 -37.41 6.46 -34.24
CA TYR A 592 -37.23 7.72 -34.98
C TYR A 592 -37.72 7.66 -36.44
N LYS A 593 -37.66 6.49 -37.10
CA LYS A 593 -38.13 6.30 -38.50
C LYS A 593 -39.63 5.95 -38.61
N LYS A 594 -40.36 5.89 -37.48
CA LYS A 594 -41.81 5.63 -37.46
C LYS A 594 -42.65 6.91 -37.36
N ASP A 595 -42.03 8.00 -36.92
CA ASP A 595 -42.56 9.36 -36.95
C ASP A 595 -42.02 10.09 -38.19
#